data_AF-A0A1I2RWE6-F1
#
_entry.id   AF-A0A1I2RWE6-F1
#
_cell.length_a   1.000
_cell.length_b   1.000
_cell.length_c   1.000
_cell.angle_alpha   90.00
_cell.angle_beta   90.00
_cell.angle_gamma   90.00
#
_symmetry.space_group_name_H-M   'P 1'
#
loop_
_entity.id
_entity.type
_entity.pdbx_description
1 polymer ?
#
loop_
_entity_poly.entity_id
_entity_poly.type
_entity_poly.pdbx_seq_one_letter_code
_entity_poly.pdbx_strand_id
1 'polypeptide(L)' 'MNSFYMWFAPFFLFFIFSLGLFIWDGVKAKEAGRKRKTWIMVLAIISFGLMATVIILSVLLLLLTIAIVQNM' A
#
# COMPACT_ATOMS: atom_id res chain seq x y z
N MET A 1 5.47 -20.39 -3.05
CA MET A 1 5.99 -19.00 -2.97
C MET A 1 5.52 -18.09 -4.11
N ASN A 2 5.41 -18.55 -5.37
CA ASN A 2 5.01 -17.67 -6.50
C ASN A 2 3.60 -17.06 -6.43
N SER A 3 2.58 -17.74 -5.89
CA SER A 3 1.21 -17.18 -5.82
C SER A 3 1.08 -15.96 -4.92
N PHE A 4 1.83 -15.90 -3.81
CA PHE A 4 1.75 -14.76 -2.89
C PHE A 4 2.32 -13.50 -3.54
N TYR A 5 3.47 -13.60 -4.19
CA TYR A 5 4.07 -12.48 -4.91
C TYR A 5 3.20 -12.02 -6.09
N MET A 6 2.54 -12.92 -6.81
CA MET A 6 1.59 -12.55 -7.86
C MET A 6 0.37 -11.80 -7.33
N TRP A 7 -0.14 -12.15 -6.15
CA TRP A 7 -1.25 -11.43 -5.51
C TRP A 7 -0.81 -10.08 -4.92
N PHE A 8 0.39 -9.98 -4.35
CA PHE A 8 0.90 -8.78 -3.70
C PHE A 8 1.41 -7.72 -4.70
N ALA A 9 2.02 -8.15 -5.80
CA ALA A 9 2.60 -7.28 -6.82
C ALA A 9 1.67 -6.15 -7.33
N PRO A 10 0.39 -6.39 -7.68
CA PRO A 10 -0.49 -5.33 -8.16
C PRO A 10 -0.77 -4.25 -7.09
N PHE A 11 -0.91 -4.63 -5.82
CA PHE A 11 -1.13 -3.68 -4.72
C PHE A 11 0.13 -2.83 -4.48
N PHE A 12 1.29 -3.46 -4.53
CA PHE A 12 2.57 -2.77 -4.37
C PHE A 12 2.83 -1.79 -5.53
N LEU A 13 2.58 -2.20 -6.77
CA LEU A 13 2.67 -1.33 -7.94
C LEU A 13 1.70 -0.15 -7.86
N PHE A 14 0.45 -0.41 -7.47
CA PHE A 14 -0.56 0.64 -7.26
C PHE A 14 -0.12 1.64 -6.19
N PHE A 15 0.45 1.17 -5.09
CA PHE A 15 0.98 2.01 -4.02
C PHE A 15 2.14 2.89 -4.51
N ILE A 16 3.11 2.32 -5.23
CA ILE A 16 4.23 3.10 -5.79
C ILE A 16 3.72 4.18 -6.75
N PHE A 17 2.78 3.84 -7.64
CA PHE A 17 2.19 4.81 -8.57
C PHE A 17 1.47 5.94 -7.82
N SER A 18 0.66 5.59 -6.83
CA SER A 18 -0.05 6.58 -6.00
C SER A 18 0.92 7.49 -5.23
N LEU A 19 2.00 6.92 -4.67
CA LEU A 19 3.04 7.67 -3.98
C LEU A 19 3.77 8.63 -4.92
N GLY A 20 4.11 8.16 -6.13
CA GLY A 20 4.73 8.97 -7.16
C GLY A 20 3.87 10.17 -7.57
N LEU A 21 2.56 9.95 -7.79
CA LEU A 21 1.60 11.03 -8.07
C LEU A 21 1.48 12.01 -6.90
N PHE A 22 1.49 11.53 -5.66
CA PHE A 22 1.43 12.36 -4.47
C PHE A 22 2.67 13.23 -4.29
N ILE A 23 3.86 12.68 -4.53
CA ILE A 23 5.13 13.42 -4.49
C ILE A 23 5.16 14.45 -5.62
N TRP A 24 4.81 14.06 -6.84
CA TRP A 24 4.84 14.95 -8.00
C TRP A 24 3.83 16.11 -7.85
N ASP A 25 2.59 15.83 -7.45
CA ASP A 25 1.62 16.90 -7.18
C ASP A 25 2.09 17.80 -6.04
N GLY A 26 2.79 17.24 -5.05
CA GLY A 26 3.41 18.00 -3.97
C GLY A 26 4.47 18.99 -4.44
N VAL A 27 5.36 18.57 -5.33
CA VAL A 27 6.38 19.43 -5.94
C VAL A 27 5.72 20.52 -6.79
N LYS A 28 4.82 20.13 -7.71
CA LYS A 28 4.11 21.08 -8.57
C LYS A 28 3.22 22.05 -7.79
N ALA A 29 2.61 21.61 -6.68
CA ALA A 29 1.79 22.47 -5.84
C ALA A 29 2.64 23.53 -5.14
N LYS A 30 3.84 23.14 -4.67
CA LYS A 30 4.81 24.04 -4.06
C LYS A 30 5.36 25.06 -5.06
N GLU A 31 5.69 24.63 -6.28
CA GLU A 31 6.18 25.51 -7.35
C GLU A 31 5.12 26.51 -7.82
N ALA A 32 3.85 26.09 -7.89
CA ALA A 32 2.75 26.93 -8.35
C ALA A 32 2.03 27.72 -7.22
N GLY A 33 2.51 27.64 -5.97
CA GLY A 33 1.87 28.31 -4.82
C GLY A 33 0.43 27.86 -4.54
N ARG A 34 0.01 26.70 -5.07
CA ARG A 34 -1.35 26.17 -4.93
C ARG A 34 -1.43 25.10 -3.85
N LYS A 35 -2.64 24.82 -3.35
CA LYS A 35 -2.87 23.65 -2.49
C LYS A 35 -2.78 22.35 -3.32
N ARG A 36 -2.38 21.25 -2.67
CA ARG A 36 -2.40 19.91 -3.26
C ARG A 36 -3.82 19.50 -3.63
N LYS A 37 -3.96 18.70 -4.69
CA LYS A 37 -5.28 18.22 -5.13
C LYS A 37 -5.80 17.18 -4.13
N THR A 38 -7.00 17.41 -3.60
CA THR A 38 -7.65 16.52 -2.62
C THR A 38 -7.73 15.07 -3.12
N TRP A 39 -8.05 14.86 -4.40
CA TRP A 39 -8.13 13.52 -5.00
C TRP A 39 -6.83 12.72 -4.93
N ILE A 40 -5.68 13.38 -5.05
CA ILE A 40 -4.36 12.71 -4.99
C ILE A 40 -4.02 12.33 -3.55
N MET A 41 -4.43 13.17 -2.59
CA MET A 41 -4.29 12.88 -1.17
C MET A 41 -5.20 11.72 -0.73
N VAL A 42 -6.44 11.69 -1.23
CA VAL A 42 -7.38 10.57 -1.01
C VAL A 42 -6.83 9.27 -1.62
N LEU A 43 -6.28 9.32 -2.84
CA LEU A 43 -5.65 8.17 -3.49
C LEU A 43 -4.48 7.61 -2.65
N ALA A 44 -3.64 8.50 -2.11
CA ALA A 44 -2.52 8.11 -1.24
C ALA A 44 -2.99 7.46 0.07
N ILE A 45 -4.05 7.99 0.69
CA ILE A 45 -4.62 7.42 1.92
C ILE A 45 -5.23 6.03 1.65
N ILE A 46 -6.01 5.89 0.58
CA ILE A 46 -6.64 4.62 0.21
C ILE A 46 -5.59 3.55 -0.13
N SER A 47 -4.58 3.90 -0.94
CA SER A 47 -3.50 2.97 -1.29
C SER A 47 -2.67 2.56 -0.07
N PHE A 48 -2.41 3.47 0.87
CA PHE A 48 -1.75 3.15 2.12
C PHE A 48 -2.58 2.20 3.00
N GLY A 49 -3.87 2.46 3.14
CA GLY A 49 -4.78 1.58 3.89
C GLY A 49 -4.87 0.17 3.29
N LEU A 50 -4.93 0.07 1.96
CA LEU A 50 -4.90 -1.22 1.26
C LEU A 50 -3.58 -1.97 1.48
N MET A 51 -2.44 -1.29 1.45
CA MET A 51 -1.16 -1.95 1.74
C MET A 51 -1.06 -2.40 3.20
N ALA A 52 -1.49 -1.56 4.14
CA ALA A 52 -1.48 -1.92 5.56
C ALA A 52 -2.34 -3.16 5.85
N THR A 53 -3.54 -3.24 5.26
CA THR A 53 -4.44 -4.40 5.42
C THR A 53 -3.82 -5.67 4.86
N VAL A 54 -3.20 -5.62 3.66
CA VAL A 54 -2.52 -6.80 3.08
C VAL A 54 -1.36 -7.27 3.95
N ILE A 55 -0.56 -6.34 4.50
CA ILE A 55 0.54 -6.69 5.41
C ILE A 55 0.00 -7.35 6.67
N ILE A 56 -1.02 -6.76 7.32
CA ILE A 56 -1.62 -7.31 8.54
C ILE A 56 -2.15 -8.72 8.29
N LEU A 57 -2.91 -8.94 7.21
CA LEU A 57 -3.43 -10.26 6.84
C LEU A 57 -2.29 -11.27 6.61
N SER A 58 -1.20 -10.83 5.97
CA SER A 58 -0.04 -11.69 5.72
C SER A 58 0.63 -12.13 7.02
N VAL A 59 0.78 -11.21 7.99
CA VAL A 59 1.33 -11.53 9.32
C VAL A 59 0.39 -12.48 10.07
N LEU A 60 -0.92 -12.21 10.06
CA LEU A 60 -1.90 -13.07 10.72
C LEU A 60 -1.90 -14.50 10.17
N LEU A 61 -1.79 -14.67 8.85
CA LEU A 61 -1.68 -15.99 8.21
C LEU A 61 -0.40 -16.71 8.63
N LEU A 62 0.71 -15.99 8.75
CA LEU A 62 1.99 -16.55 9.19
C LEU A 62 1.91 -17.00 10.65
N LEU A 63 1.33 -16.18 11.53
CA LEU A 63 1.08 -16.52 12.94
C LEU A 63 0.15 -17.72 13.08
N LEU A 64 -0.94 -17.77 12.30
CA LEU A 64 -1.86 -18.91 12.26
C LEU A 64 -1.14 -20.19 11.84
N THR A 65 -0.28 -20.11 10.83
CA THR A 65 0.50 -21.26 10.36
C THR A 65 1.43 -21.77 11.46
N ILE A 66 2.12 -20.87 12.17
CA ILE A 66 2.96 -21.25 13.32
C ILE A 66 2.12 -21.90 14.42
N ALA A 67 0.97 -21.31 14.76
CA ALA A 67 0.09 -21.82 15.80
C ALA A 67 -0.43 -23.24 15.47
N ILE A 68 -0.80 -23.50 14.21
CA ILE A 68 -1.20 -24.84 13.75
C ILE A 68 -0.04 -25.82 13.91
N VAL A 69 1.17 -25.46 13.44
CA VAL A 69 2.35 -26.34 13.52
C VAL A 69 2.76 -26.63 14.97
N GLN A 70 2.60 -25.68 15.88
CA GLN A 70 2.93 -25.86 17.31
C GLN A 70 1.89 -26.66 18.09
N ASN A 71 0.65 -26.73 17.59
CA ASN A 71 -0.46 -27.41 18.24
C ASN A 71 -0.79 -28.77 17.60
N MET A 72 0.02 -29.21 16.63
CA MET A 72 0.06 -30.56 16.04
C MET A 72 1.25 -31.33 16.57
#